data_AF-A0A447S6Q3-F1
#
_entry.id   AF-A0A447S6Q3-F1
#
_cell.length_a   1.000
_cell.length_b   1.000
_cell.length_c   1.000
_cell.angle_alpha   90.00
_cell.angle_beta   90.00
_cell.angle_gamma   90.00
#
_symmetry.space_group_name_H-M   'P 1'
#
loop_
_entity.id
_entity.type
_entity.pdbx_description
1 polymer ?
#
loop_
_entity_poly.entity_id
_entity_poly.type
_entity_poly.pdbx_seq_one_letter_code
_entity_poly.pdbx_strand_id
1 'polypeptide(L)'
;MAGDPPAADPGDLLAHWRQPTLLLSQTCGYPLVTQLPEVQTVGCFHYAAPGCEGRRYRSLLVVREADSHRMLGDFFGRRAVCNAEHSQSGYNVLRKMVAPLSREGRFFSAVMFSGSHRQSAA
;
A
#
# COMPACT_ATOMS: atom_id res chain seq x y z
N MET A 1 17.24 26.33 18.47
CA MET A 1 17.68 25.16 17.68
C MET A 1 16.67 24.97 16.57
N ALA A 2 16.95 25.50 15.38
CA ALA A 2 16.16 25.15 14.20
C ALA A 2 16.52 23.70 13.87
N GLY A 3 15.55 22.79 13.93
CA GLY A 3 15.78 21.39 13.55
C GLY A 3 16.24 21.32 12.10
N ASP A 4 17.11 20.37 11.79
CA ASP A 4 17.48 20.09 10.41
C ASP A 4 16.23 19.93 9.54
N PRO A 5 16.25 20.41 8.29
CA PRO A 5 15.14 20.16 7.38
C PRO A 5 14.88 18.64 7.31
N PRO A 6 13.61 18.21 7.21
CA PRO A 6 13.32 16.80 7.07
C PRO A 6 14.12 16.25 5.90
N ALA A 7 14.85 15.16 6.15
CA ALA A 7 15.60 14.48 5.11
C ALA A 7 14.66 14.16 3.94
N ALA A 8 15.17 14.28 2.72
CA ALA A 8 14.43 13.84 1.54
C ALA A 8 14.00 12.38 1.72
N ASP A 9 12.81 12.03 1.18
CA ASP A 9 12.32 10.66 1.25
C ASP A 9 13.41 9.71 0.70
N PRO A 10 13.77 8.64 1.44
CA PRO A 10 14.78 7.71 0.99
C PRO A 10 14.33 7.08 -0.32
N GLY A 11 15.14 7.21 -1.37
CA GLY A 11 14.85 6.62 -2.68
C GLY A 11 14.76 5.08 -2.63
N ASP A 12 15.52 4.46 -1.73
CA ASP A 12 15.40 3.03 -1.38
C ASP A 12 14.99 2.89 0.09
N LEU A 13 13.69 2.64 0.29
CA LEU A 13 13.11 2.47 1.63
C LEU A 13 13.63 1.22 2.35
N LEU A 14 13.92 0.12 1.63
CA LEU A 14 14.38 -1.10 2.27
C LEU A 14 15.81 -0.94 2.77
N ALA A 15 16.69 -0.34 1.96
CA ALA A 15 18.04 0.00 2.39
C ALA A 15 18.01 0.96 3.59
N HIS A 16 17.12 1.97 3.56
CA HIS A 16 16.93 2.89 4.68
C HIS A 16 16.52 2.16 5.97
N TRP A 17 15.49 1.30 5.91
CA TRP A 17 14.99 0.57 7.09
C TRP A 17 16.01 -0.40 7.71
N ARG A 18 17.03 -0.81 6.94
CA ARG A 18 18.10 -1.71 7.38
C ARG A 18 19.36 -1.01 7.85
N GLN A 19 19.39 0.33 7.89
CA GLN A 19 20.58 1.05 8.34
C GLN A 19 20.86 0.75 9.82
N PRO A 20 22.08 0.33 10.20
CA PRO A 20 22.41 0.04 11.60
C PRO A 20 22.28 1.25 12.54
N THR A 21 22.36 2.46 11.98
CA THR A 21 22.23 3.74 12.70
C THR A 21 20.79 4.27 12.70
N LEU A 22 19.82 3.52 12.14
CA LEU A 22 18.43 3.94 12.11
C LEU A 22 17.84 3.86 13.51
N LEU A 23 17.43 5.00 14.06
CA LEU A 23 16.79 5.05 15.37
C LEU A 23 15.27 4.81 15.27
N LEU A 24 14.62 5.45 14.29
CA LEU A 24 13.17 5.38 14.10
C LEU A 24 12.84 5.63 12.63
N SER A 25 11.91 4.84 12.11
CA SER A 25 11.29 5.07 10.80
C SER A 25 9.87 4.53 10.79
N GLN A 26 9.17 4.75 9.68
CA GLN A 26 7.84 4.23 9.42
C GLN A 26 7.87 3.32 8.21
N THR A 27 7.20 2.18 8.31
CA THR A 27 7.00 1.24 7.20
C THR A 27 5.56 0.78 7.10
N CYS A 28 5.17 0.22 5.97
CA CYS A 28 3.90 -0.46 5.82
C CYS A 28 3.94 -1.81 6.59
N GLY A 29 2.77 -2.34 6.95
CA GLY A 29 2.71 -3.61 7.68
C GLY A 29 3.25 -4.81 6.91
N TYR A 30 3.26 -4.77 5.57
CA TYR A 30 3.75 -5.88 4.75
C TYR A 30 5.29 -6.01 4.75
N PRO A 31 6.08 -4.96 4.43
CA PRO A 31 7.54 -5.03 4.57
C PRO A 31 7.97 -5.33 6.02
N LEU A 32 7.27 -4.77 7.01
CA LEU A 32 7.55 -5.04 8.43
C LEU A 32 7.60 -6.55 8.73
N VAL A 33 6.60 -7.31 8.28
CA VAL A 33 6.49 -8.74 8.62
C VAL A 33 7.21 -9.67 7.64
N THR A 34 7.64 -9.18 6.47
CA THR A 34 8.23 -10.02 5.41
C THR A 34 9.71 -9.74 5.14
N GLN A 35 10.21 -8.54 5.48
CA GLN A 35 11.53 -8.07 5.05
C GLN A 35 12.38 -7.49 6.19
N LEU A 36 11.80 -7.20 7.36
CA LEU A 36 12.47 -6.52 8.47
C LEU A 36 12.43 -7.34 9.78
N PRO A 37 13.00 -8.56 9.83
CA PRO A 37 13.00 -9.35 11.06
C PRO A 37 13.87 -8.74 12.19
N GLU A 38 14.82 -7.88 11.84
CA GLU A 38 15.75 -7.22 12.77
C GLU A 38 15.19 -5.99 13.51
N VAL A 39 13.99 -5.51 13.18
CA VAL A 39 13.44 -4.28 13.78
C VAL A 39 12.41 -4.56 14.87
N GLN A 40 12.28 -3.62 15.81
CA GLN A 40 11.23 -3.66 16.84
C GLN A 40 10.10 -2.69 16.51
N THR A 41 8.85 -3.17 16.55
CA THR A 41 7.68 -2.28 16.46
C THR A 41 7.51 -1.49 17.75
N VAL A 42 7.60 -0.16 17.66
CA VAL A 42 7.42 0.74 18.81
C VAL A 42 6.01 1.34 18.90
N GLY A 43 5.23 1.28 17.82
CA GLY A 43 3.87 1.83 17.80
C GLY A 43 3.21 1.73 16.43
N CYS A 44 1.96 2.20 16.36
CA CYS A 44 1.22 2.38 15.12
C CYS A 44 0.33 3.62 15.22
N PHE A 45 0.01 4.24 14.08
CA PHE A 45 -0.85 5.42 14.07
C PHE A 45 -2.30 5.07 14.40
N HIS A 46 -2.95 5.96 15.15
CA HIS A 46 -4.40 6.02 15.22
C HIS A 46 -4.90 6.85 14.03
N TYR A 47 -5.74 6.24 13.20
CA TYR A 47 -6.31 6.89 12.03
C TYR A 47 -7.63 7.57 12.37
N ALA A 48 -7.69 8.89 12.19
CA ALA A 48 -8.92 9.69 12.32
C ALA A 48 -9.70 9.83 10.99
N ALA A 49 -9.26 9.15 9.92
CA ALA A 49 -9.90 9.26 8.61
C ALA A 49 -11.30 8.59 8.59
N PRO A 50 -12.25 9.10 7.78
CA PRO A 50 -13.62 8.58 7.75
C PRO A 50 -13.68 7.06 7.59
N GLY A 51 -14.34 6.43 8.57
CA GLY A 51 -14.61 5.01 8.77
C GLY A 51 -13.43 4.16 9.32
N CYS A 52 -12.29 4.78 9.65
CA CYS A 52 -11.18 4.10 10.28
C CYS A 52 -11.46 4.05 11.78
N GLU A 53 -10.89 3.08 12.48
CA GLU A 53 -11.16 2.92 13.91
C GLU A 53 -9.88 2.52 14.65
N GLY A 54 -9.38 3.40 15.52
CA GLY A 54 -8.11 3.12 16.20
C GLY A 54 -6.97 2.96 15.20
N ARG A 55 -6.25 1.85 15.35
CA ARG A 55 -5.19 1.42 14.42
C ARG A 55 -5.69 0.77 13.13
N ARG A 56 -6.99 0.53 12.99
CA ARG A 56 -7.58 -0.15 11.83
C ARG A 56 -7.87 0.89 10.75
N TYR A 57 -7.04 0.88 9.70
CA TYR A 57 -7.27 1.68 8.49
C TYR A 57 -8.08 0.89 7.45
N ARG A 58 -8.68 1.59 6.46
CA ARG A 58 -9.31 0.98 5.29
C ARG A 58 -8.48 1.20 4.02
N SER A 59 -8.55 0.26 3.10
CA SER A 59 -8.13 0.51 1.71
C SER A 59 -9.33 0.98 0.88
N LEU A 60 -9.08 1.79 -0.13
CA LEU A 60 -10.10 2.25 -1.07
C LEU A 60 -9.78 1.69 -2.45
N LEU A 61 -10.78 1.15 -3.13
CA LEU A 61 -10.72 0.84 -4.55
C LEU A 61 -11.40 1.99 -5.28
N VAL A 62 -10.65 2.65 -6.16
CA VAL A 62 -11.13 3.81 -6.90
C VAL A 62 -11.34 3.38 -8.35
N VAL A 63 -12.48 3.78 -8.91
CA VAL A 63 -12.86 3.54 -10.30
C VAL A 63 -13.32 4.85 -10.91
N ARG A 64 -13.45 4.89 -12.24
CA ARG A 64 -14.08 6.04 -12.89
C ARG A 64 -15.55 6.10 -12.49
N GLU A 65 -16.11 7.30 -12.44
CA GLU A 65 -17.53 7.52 -12.12
C GLU A 65 -18.47 6.70 -13.02
N ALA A 66 -18.16 6.59 -14.31
CA ALA A 66 -18.94 5.77 -15.25
C ALA A 66 -18.98 4.27 -14.89
N ASP A 67 -18.03 3.78 -14.08
CA ASP A 67 -17.95 2.39 -13.61
C ASP A 67 -18.44 2.24 -12.15
N SER A 68 -19.03 3.29 -11.52
CA SER A 68 -19.39 3.29 -10.07
C SER A 68 -20.46 2.27 -9.67
N HIS A 69 -21.29 1.84 -10.63
CA HIS A 69 -22.32 0.81 -10.46
C HIS A 69 -21.79 -0.63 -10.52
N ARG A 70 -20.52 -0.81 -10.88
CA ARG A 70 -19.91 -2.13 -11.11
C ARG A 70 -19.37 -2.71 -9.81
N MET A 71 -19.51 -4.02 -9.66
CA MET A 71 -18.92 -4.78 -8.56
C MET A 71 -17.48 -5.19 -8.91
N LEU A 72 -16.68 -5.54 -7.89
CA LEU A 72 -15.27 -5.92 -8.09
C LEU A 72 -15.10 -7.00 -9.18
N GLY A 73 -15.96 -8.01 -9.20
CA GLY A 73 -15.91 -9.10 -10.19
C GLY A 73 -16.07 -8.64 -11.64
N ASP A 74 -16.77 -7.53 -11.88
CA ASP A 74 -16.99 -6.99 -13.23
C ASP A 74 -15.71 -6.40 -13.84
N PHE A 75 -14.65 -6.22 -13.04
CA PHE A 75 -13.34 -5.77 -13.47
C PHE A 75 -12.40 -6.92 -13.88
N PHE A 76 -12.89 -8.16 -13.93
CA PHE A 76 -12.13 -9.27 -14.49
C PHE A 76 -11.63 -8.93 -15.90
N GLY A 77 -10.35 -9.22 -16.17
CA GLY A 77 -9.67 -8.91 -17.43
C GLY A 77 -9.33 -7.43 -17.65
N ARG A 78 -9.72 -6.51 -16.75
CA ARG A 78 -9.33 -5.09 -16.84
C ARG A 78 -7.91 -4.87 -16.32
N ARG A 79 -7.41 -3.64 -16.44
CA ARG A 79 -6.13 -3.19 -15.91
C ARG A 79 -6.32 -2.62 -14.50
N ALA A 80 -5.35 -2.84 -13.63
CA ALA A 80 -5.27 -2.21 -12.31
C ALA A 80 -4.02 -1.35 -12.20
N VAL A 81 -4.13 -0.25 -11.44
CA VAL A 81 -2.99 0.57 -11.01
C VAL A 81 -2.88 0.48 -9.50
N CYS A 82 -1.70 0.13 -9.01
CA CYS A 82 -1.36 -0.01 -7.61
C CYS A 82 -0.23 0.97 -7.28
N ASN A 83 -0.06 1.34 -6.01
CA ASN A 83 1.01 2.28 -5.64
C ASN A 83 2.41 1.63 -5.73
N ALA A 84 2.59 0.48 -5.10
CA ALA A 84 3.87 -0.24 -5.06
C ALA A 84 3.66 -1.73 -4.77
N GLU A 85 4.61 -2.57 -5.20
CA GLU A 85 4.55 -4.03 -5.02
C GLU A 85 4.62 -4.47 -3.55
N HIS A 86 5.36 -3.74 -2.72
CA HIS A 86 5.47 -4.04 -1.30
C HIS A 86 4.34 -3.41 -0.46
N SER A 87 3.34 -2.82 -1.10
CA SER A 87 2.22 -2.14 -0.42
C SER A 87 1.21 -3.14 0.13
N GLN A 88 0.94 -3.06 1.44
CA GLN A 88 -0.16 -3.85 2.01
C GLN A 88 -1.52 -3.34 1.48
N SER A 89 -1.80 -2.06 1.73
CA SER A 89 -3.10 -1.44 1.45
C SER A 89 -3.39 -1.29 -0.04
N GLY A 90 -2.38 -0.86 -0.80
CA GLY A 90 -2.55 -0.53 -2.21
C GLY A 90 -2.20 -1.66 -3.18
N TYR A 91 -1.81 -2.86 -2.70
CA TYR A 91 -1.61 -4.01 -3.58
C TYR A 91 -2.03 -5.35 -2.94
N ASN A 92 -1.44 -5.76 -1.82
CA ASN A 92 -1.68 -7.11 -1.27
C ASN A 92 -3.13 -7.32 -0.79
N VAL A 93 -3.78 -6.29 -0.24
CA VAL A 93 -5.22 -6.36 0.07
C VAL A 93 -6.05 -6.58 -1.20
N LEU A 94 -5.75 -5.88 -2.30
CA LEU A 94 -6.42 -6.07 -3.58
C LEU A 94 -6.23 -7.49 -4.10
N ARG A 95 -4.99 -8.01 -4.09
CA ARG A 95 -4.68 -9.40 -4.48
C ARG A 95 -5.52 -10.41 -3.71
N LYS A 96 -5.62 -10.23 -2.39
CA LYS A 96 -6.43 -11.09 -1.53
C LYS A 96 -7.92 -11.02 -1.91
N MET A 97 -8.44 -9.84 -2.22
CA MET A 97 -9.84 -9.67 -2.60
C MET A 97 -10.19 -10.29 -3.97
N VAL A 98 -9.27 -10.24 -4.93
CA VAL A 98 -9.51 -10.78 -6.29
C VAL A 98 -9.13 -12.25 -6.45
N ALA A 99 -8.36 -12.82 -5.53
CA ALA A 99 -8.00 -14.24 -5.54
C ALA A 99 -9.20 -15.19 -5.74
N PRO A 100 -10.32 -15.09 -4.98
CA PRO A 100 -11.47 -15.97 -5.18
C PRO A 100 -12.24 -15.71 -6.49
N LEU A 101 -11.98 -14.59 -7.15
CA LEU A 101 -12.62 -14.21 -8.42
C LEU A 101 -11.74 -14.50 -9.64
N SER A 102 -10.51 -14.97 -9.40
CA SER A 102 -9.52 -15.23 -10.44
C SER A 102 -9.88 -16.48 -11.22
N ARG A 103 -9.57 -16.48 -12.52
CA ARG A 103 -9.71 -17.62 -13.42
C ARG A 103 -8.31 -17.98 -13.91
N GLU A 104 -7.93 -19.24 -13.78
CA GLU A 104 -6.60 -19.72 -14.17
C GLU A 104 -5.45 -18.91 -13.54
N GLY A 105 -5.61 -18.54 -12.25
CA GLY A 105 -4.61 -17.78 -11.51
C GLY A 105 -4.51 -16.29 -11.87
N ARG A 106 -5.39 -15.76 -12.74
CA ARG A 106 -5.38 -14.36 -13.18
C ARG A 106 -6.72 -13.69 -12.93
N PHE A 107 -6.68 -12.42 -12.53
CA PHE A 107 -7.85 -11.55 -12.47
C PHE A 107 -7.73 -10.36 -13.42
N PHE A 108 -6.66 -9.56 -13.31
CA PHE A 108 -6.39 -8.41 -14.18
C PHE A 108 -5.58 -8.81 -15.42
N SER A 109 -5.79 -8.13 -16.54
CA SER A 109 -4.94 -8.29 -17.74
C SER A 109 -3.55 -7.68 -17.56
N ALA A 110 -3.44 -6.62 -16.76
CA ALA A 110 -2.17 -6.02 -16.35
C ALA A 110 -2.31 -5.32 -15.00
N VAL A 111 -1.21 -5.29 -14.25
CA VAL A 111 -1.04 -4.49 -13.03
C VAL A 111 0.13 -3.54 -13.24
N MET A 112 -0.08 -2.25 -13.01
CA MET A 112 0.96 -1.21 -13.11
C MET A 112 1.21 -0.59 -11.74
N PHE A 113 2.45 -0.17 -11.48
CA PHE A 113 2.83 0.50 -10.25
C PHE A 113 3.12 1.98 -10.50
N SER A 114 2.38 2.85 -9.82
CA SER A 114 2.43 4.30 -10.02
C SER A 114 3.51 5.00 -9.18
N GLY A 115 3.99 4.36 -8.10
CA GLY A 115 4.94 4.91 -7.14
C GLY A 115 4.29 5.56 -5.92
N SER A 116 3.01 5.97 -5.97
CA SER A 116 2.32 6.57 -4.82
C SER A 116 0.80 6.43 -4.88
N HIS A 117 0.14 6.54 -3.72
CA HIS A 117 -1.33 6.53 -3.66
C HIS A 117 -1.97 7.62 -4.53
N ARG A 118 -1.39 8.83 -4.53
CA ARG A 118 -1.90 9.96 -5.31
C ARG A 118 -1.79 9.70 -6.80
N GLN A 119 -0.66 9.18 -7.26
CA GLN A 119 -0.44 8.88 -8.68
C GLN A 119 -1.28 7.70 -9.18
N SER A 120 -1.71 6.78 -8.30
CA SER A 120 -2.64 5.71 -8.68
C SER A 120 -4.04 6.21 -9.06
N ALA A 121 -4.41 7.42 -8.63
CA ALA A 121 -5.71 8.04 -8.88
C ALA A 121 -5.66 9.22 -9.87
N ALA A 122 -4.50 9.45 -10.49
CA ALA A 122 -4.28 10.51 -11.47
C ALA A 122 -4.78 10.14 -12.87
#